data_AF-A0A0C2NDQ0-F1
#
_entry.id   AF-A0A0C2NDQ0-F1
#
_cell.length_a   1.000
_cell.length_b   1.000
_cell.length_c   1.000
_cell.angle_alpha   90.00
_cell.angle_beta   90.00
_cell.angle_gamma   90.00
#
_symmetry.space_group_name_H-M   'P 1'
#
loop_
_entity.id
_entity.type
_entity.pdbx_description
1 polymer ?
#
loop_
_entity_poly.entity_id
_entity_poly.type
_entity_poly.pdbx_seq_one_letter_code
_entity_poly.pdbx_strand_id
1 'polypeptide(L)'
;MMSRSINDVYDLMHNASEHENAGRFQEAGIKFYEAAELAKEYDVGYLNLISNYENAAGCFLKIKDIRSCKCYNKAIDVFVKNAISENFYRKGDNLRHKHNLKHTCVITKFDEPKIKENNRKQLQEAVSDAVLLRQKVYAFLI
;
A
#
# COMPACT_ATOMS: atom_id res chain seq x y z
N MET A 1 -10.47 5.85 28.60
CA MET A 1 -9.67 5.02 27.69
C MET A 1 -9.62 5.78 26.36
N MET A 2 -8.49 6.40 26.00
CA MET A 2 -8.41 7.14 24.73
C MET A 2 -8.52 6.13 23.58
N SER A 3 -9.54 6.28 22.74
CA SER A 3 -9.70 5.46 21.52
C SER A 3 -8.57 5.84 20.56
N ARG A 4 -7.68 4.89 20.28
CA ARG A 4 -6.65 5.09 19.27
C ARG A 4 -7.30 5.31 17.89
N SER A 5 -6.69 6.14 17.06
CA SER A 5 -7.20 6.54 15.75
C SER A 5 -6.15 6.37 14.65
N ILE A 6 -6.58 6.42 13.38
CA ILE A 6 -5.65 6.44 12.24
C ILE A 6 -4.72 7.66 12.25
N ASN A 7 -5.14 8.78 12.84
CA ASN A 7 -4.28 9.96 12.98
C ASN A 7 -3.08 9.67 13.88
N ASP A 8 -3.26 8.82 14.88
CA ASP A 8 -2.19 8.43 15.80
C ASP A 8 -1.08 7.67 15.06
N VAL A 9 -1.40 6.92 13.98
CA VAL A 9 -0.40 6.30 13.11
C VAL A 9 0.47 7.37 12.45
N TYR A 10 -0.16 8.40 11.87
CA TYR A 10 0.57 9.49 11.23
C TYR A 10 1.38 10.33 12.22
N ASP A 11 0.84 10.58 13.41
CA ASP A 11 1.55 11.29 14.48
C ASP A 11 2.78 10.50 14.94
N LEU A 12 2.65 9.17 15.10
CA LEU A 12 3.79 8.30 15.41
C LEU A 12 4.84 8.31 14.30
N MET A 13 4.43 8.28 13.03
CA MET A 13 5.35 8.34 11.88
C MET A 13 6.09 9.68 11.81
N HIS A 14 5.38 10.79 12.03
CA HIS A 14 5.96 12.12 12.05
C HIS A 14 7.00 12.24 13.16
N ASN A 15 6.63 11.85 14.39
CA ASN A 15 7.53 11.87 15.53
C ASN A 15 8.74 10.93 15.32
N ALA A 16 8.53 9.74 14.75
CA ALA A 16 9.62 8.82 14.42
C ALA A 16 10.64 9.47 13.47
N SER A 17 10.16 10.18 12.45
CA SER A 17 10.99 10.91 11.48
C SER A 17 11.78 12.04 12.15
N GLU A 18 11.18 12.77 13.09
CA GLU A 18 11.90 13.80 13.87
C GLU A 18 13.03 13.21 14.71
N HIS A 19 12.79 12.05 15.34
CA HIS A 19 13.83 11.33 16.07
C HIS A 19 14.94 10.84 15.14
N GLU A 20 14.59 10.31 13.96
CA GLU A 20 15.58 9.84 13.00
C GLU A 20 16.47 10.98 12.50
N ASN A 21 15.85 12.11 12.12
CA ASN A 21 16.55 13.31 11.66
C ASN A 21 17.48 13.88 12.74
N ALA A 22 17.13 13.70 14.02
CA ALA A 22 17.96 14.08 15.15
C ALA A 22 19.00 13.01 15.56
N GLY A 23 19.16 11.92 14.80
CA GLY A 23 20.10 10.83 15.08
C GLY A 23 19.70 9.91 16.24
N ARG A 24 18.50 10.08 16.79
CA ARG A 24 17.95 9.25 17.88
C ARG A 24 17.32 7.98 17.30
N PHE A 25 18.16 7.14 16.71
CA PHE A 25 17.72 5.98 15.93
C PHE A 25 16.96 4.94 16.76
N GLN A 26 17.28 4.76 18.05
CA GLN A 26 16.56 3.81 18.89
C GLN A 26 15.09 4.21 19.06
N GLU A 27 14.84 5.47 19.40
CA GLU A 27 13.51 6.03 19.61
C GLU A 27 12.73 6.13 18.30
N ALA A 28 13.40 6.51 17.21
CA ALA A 28 12.80 6.50 15.87
C ALA A 28 12.33 5.09 15.50
N GLY A 29 13.19 4.08 15.67
CA GLY A 29 12.86 2.70 15.35
C GLY A 29 11.69 2.15 16.16
N ILE A 30 11.62 2.49 17.46
CA ILE A 30 10.49 2.11 18.32
C ILE A 30 9.18 2.72 17.81
N LYS A 31 9.18 4.01 17.46
CA LYS A 31 7.96 4.70 17.01
C LYS A 31 7.50 4.25 15.64
N PHE A 32 8.41 4.05 14.69
CA PHE A 32 8.06 3.44 13.40
C PHE A 32 7.46 2.05 13.59
N TYR A 33 8.01 1.24 14.50
CA TYR A 33 7.46 -0.08 14.82
C TYR A 33 6.05 0.03 15.44
N GLU A 34 5.83 0.96 16.39
CA GLU A 34 4.51 1.18 16.98
C GLU A 34 3.49 1.65 15.92
N ALA A 35 3.89 2.55 15.02
CA ALA A 35 3.06 2.97 13.89
C ALA A 35 2.67 1.79 12.99
N ALA A 36 3.62 0.89 12.69
CA ALA A 36 3.35 -0.31 11.90
C ALA A 36 2.38 -1.28 12.60
N GLU A 37 2.53 -1.50 13.92
CA GLU A 37 1.64 -2.37 14.67
C GLU A 37 0.23 -1.78 14.80
N LEU A 38 0.12 -0.47 15.03
CA LEU A 38 -1.17 0.22 15.11
C LEU A 38 -1.89 0.25 13.76
N ALA A 39 -1.15 0.48 12.67
CA ALA A 39 -1.69 0.52 11.32
C ALA A 39 -2.33 -0.81 10.88
N LYS A 40 -2.04 -1.95 11.53
CA LYS A 40 -2.73 -3.23 11.23
C LYS A 40 -4.22 -3.21 11.53
N GLU A 41 -4.63 -2.38 12.47
CA GLU A 41 -6.02 -2.27 12.92
C GLU A 41 -6.86 -1.42 11.94
N TYR A 42 -6.22 -0.79 10.97
CA TYR A 42 -6.83 0.13 10.03
C TYR A 42 -6.54 -0.31 8.59
N ASP A 43 -7.41 0.04 7.65
CA ASP A 43 -7.19 -0.22 6.22
C ASP A 43 -6.24 0.82 5.59
N VAL A 44 -5.13 1.10 6.28
CA VAL A 44 -4.00 1.85 5.71
C VAL A 44 -3.25 0.86 4.85
N GLY A 45 -3.40 1.00 3.53
CA GLY A 45 -2.91 0.06 2.54
C GLY A 45 -1.53 -0.54 2.89
N TYR A 46 -1.39 -1.85 2.68
CA TYR A 46 -0.29 -2.67 3.20
C TYR A 46 1.13 -2.15 2.91
N LEU A 47 1.30 -1.31 1.88
CA LEU A 47 2.56 -0.62 1.59
C LEU A 47 3.00 0.31 2.74
N ASN A 48 2.08 1.04 3.38
CA ASN A 48 2.40 1.87 4.55
C ASN A 48 2.91 1.01 5.72
N LEU A 49 2.30 -0.16 5.90
CA LEU A 49 2.71 -1.13 6.93
C LEU A 49 4.14 -1.61 6.70
N ILE A 50 4.47 -1.98 5.45
CA ILE A 50 5.79 -2.41 5.03
C ILE A 50 6.81 -1.28 5.25
N SER A 51 6.53 -0.08 4.75
CA SER A 51 7.42 1.09 4.90
C SER A 51 7.74 1.39 6.36
N ASN A 52 6.75 1.33 7.26
CA ASN A 52 6.99 1.57 8.68
C ASN A 52 7.88 0.48 9.32
N TYR A 53 7.73 -0.78 8.94
CA TYR A 53 8.66 -1.83 9.38
C TYR A 53 10.06 -1.66 8.81
N GLU A 54 10.20 -1.28 7.55
CA GLU A 54 11.51 -1.04 6.92
C GLU A 54 12.23 0.14 7.55
N ASN A 55 11.52 1.25 7.82
CA ASN A 55 12.06 2.41 8.53
C ASN A 55 12.53 2.04 9.95
N ALA A 56 11.72 1.26 10.68
CA ALA A 56 12.11 0.73 11.99
C ALA A 56 13.36 -0.15 11.88
N ALA A 57 13.40 -1.05 10.88
CA ALA A 57 14.51 -1.95 10.64
C ALA A 57 15.81 -1.18 10.34
N GLY A 58 15.74 -0.15 9.49
CA GLY A 58 16.87 0.71 9.14
C GLY A 58 17.41 1.48 10.34
N CYS A 59 16.52 2.01 11.19
CA CYS A 59 16.90 2.64 12.45
C CYS A 59 17.62 1.67 13.40
N PHE A 60 17.07 0.48 13.62
CA PHE A 60 17.70 -0.54 14.46
C PHE A 60 19.02 -1.06 13.88
N LEU A 61 19.14 -1.13 12.55
CA LEU A 61 20.38 -1.52 11.89
C LEU A 61 21.52 -0.53 12.15
N LYS A 62 21.24 0.78 12.10
CA LYS A 62 22.23 1.85 12.38
C LYS A 62 22.86 1.71 13.77
N ILE A 63 22.11 1.17 14.74
CA ILE A 63 22.57 0.91 16.11
C ILE A 63 22.94 -0.56 16.36
N LYS A 64 23.02 -1.39 15.31
CA LYS A 64 23.38 -2.82 15.37
C LYS A 64 22.47 -3.64 16.28
N ASP A 65 21.19 -3.31 16.32
CA ASP A 65 20.19 -3.99 17.14
C ASP A 65 19.46 -5.10 16.37
N ILE A 66 19.36 -6.28 16.99
CA ILE A 66 18.73 -7.49 16.42
C ILE A 66 17.25 -7.29 16.04
N ARG A 67 16.58 -6.29 16.62
CA ARG A 67 15.22 -5.89 16.24
C ARG A 67 15.13 -5.51 14.77
N SER A 68 16.24 -5.13 14.12
CA SER A 68 16.30 -4.91 12.68
C SER A 68 15.82 -6.14 11.89
N CYS A 69 16.39 -7.32 12.16
CA CYS A 69 16.00 -8.57 11.51
C CYS A 69 14.52 -8.91 11.76
N LYS A 70 14.04 -8.68 12.98
CA LYS A 70 12.63 -8.90 13.33
C LYS A 70 11.69 -8.00 12.53
N CYS A 71 12.07 -6.74 12.31
CA CYS A 71 11.27 -5.79 11.54
C CYS A 71 11.26 -6.16 10.05
N TYR A 72 12.40 -6.53 9.46
CA TYR A 72 12.44 -7.01 8.07
C TYR A 72 11.60 -8.26 7.85
N ASN A 73 11.65 -9.24 8.76
CA ASN A 73 10.81 -10.43 8.67
C ASN A 73 9.31 -10.08 8.66
N LYS A 74 8.89 -9.12 9.50
CA LYS A 74 7.50 -8.64 9.51
C LYS A 74 7.11 -7.93 8.20
N ALA A 75 8.00 -7.13 7.62
CA ALA A 75 7.78 -6.51 6.32
C ALA A 75 7.58 -7.57 5.22
N ILE A 76 8.43 -8.60 5.21
CA ILE A 76 8.34 -9.73 4.28
C ILE A 76 7.02 -10.50 4.46
N ASP A 77 6.62 -10.79 5.69
CA ASP A 77 5.36 -11.50 5.97
C ASP A 77 4.14 -10.75 5.41
N VAL A 78 4.11 -9.42 5.59
CA VAL A 78 3.05 -8.56 5.06
C VAL A 78 3.08 -8.57 3.52
N PHE A 79 4.26 -8.42 2.92
CA PHE A 79 4.41 -8.43 1.46
C PHE A 79 3.94 -9.75 0.86
N VAL A 80 4.43 -10.88 1.38
CA VAL A 80 4.10 -12.22 0.88
C VAL A 80 2.60 -12.48 0.99
N LYS A 81 1.98 -12.17 2.14
CA LYS A 81 0.53 -12.35 2.33
C LYS A 81 -0.29 -11.56 1.29
N ASN A 82 0.08 -10.31 1.03
CA ASN A 82 -0.64 -9.46 0.09
C ASN A 82 -0.37 -9.84 -1.38
N ALA A 83 0.87 -10.19 -1.73
CA ALA A 83 1.22 -10.66 -3.08
C ALA A 83 0.49 -11.96 -3.45
N ILE A 84 0.37 -12.89 -2.49
CA ILE A 84 -0.40 -14.12 -2.66
C ILE A 84 -1.89 -13.81 -2.87
N SER A 85 -2.46 -12.90 -2.08
CA SER A 85 -3.85 -12.47 -2.21
C SER A 85 -4.15 -11.91 -3.61
N GLU A 86 -3.29 -11.00 -4.09
CA GLU A 86 -3.41 -10.40 -5.43
C GLU A 86 -3.30 -11.46 -6.54
N ASN A 87 -2.42 -12.45 -6.39
CA ASN A 87 -2.27 -13.54 -7.35
C ASN A 87 -3.57 -14.36 -7.47
N PHE A 88 -4.19 -14.71 -6.33
CA PHE A 88 -5.45 -15.45 -6.33
C PHE A 88 -6.60 -14.63 -6.91
N TYR A 89 -6.67 -13.34 -6.58
CA TYR A 89 -7.65 -12.43 -7.16
C TYR A 89 -7.54 -12.42 -8.70
N ARG A 90 -6.34 -12.20 -9.25
CA ARG A 90 -6.11 -12.21 -10.71
C ARG A 90 -6.43 -13.55 -11.35
N LYS A 91 -6.10 -14.67 -10.70
CA LYS A 91 -6.47 -16.01 -11.21
C LYS A 91 -7.98 -16.18 -11.29
N GLY A 92 -8.72 -15.77 -10.27
CA GLY A 92 -10.19 -15.80 -10.27
C GLY A 92 -10.76 -14.91 -11.38
N ASP A 93 -10.22 -13.71 -11.53
CA ASP A 93 -10.61 -12.74 -12.56
C ASP A 93 -10.39 -13.29 -13.98
N ASN A 94 -9.24 -13.90 -14.23
CA ASN A 94 -8.91 -14.56 -15.50
C ASN A 94 -9.83 -15.74 -15.80
N LEU A 95 -10.12 -16.59 -14.81
CA LEU A 95 -11.03 -17.72 -14.98
C LEU A 95 -12.45 -17.24 -15.31
N ARG A 96 -12.92 -16.19 -14.62
CA ARG A 96 -14.20 -15.57 -14.90
C ARG A 96 -14.29 -15.10 -16.35
N HIS A 97 -13.26 -14.37 -16.83
CA HIS A 97 -13.19 -13.93 -18.22
C HIS A 97 -13.18 -15.10 -19.21
N LYS A 98 -12.38 -16.14 -18.93
CA LYS A 98 -12.29 -17.34 -19.79
C LYS A 98 -13.63 -18.06 -19.96
N HIS A 99 -14.48 -18.04 -18.94
CA HIS A 99 -15.78 -18.72 -18.94
C HIS A 99 -16.97 -17.78 -19.20
N ASN A 100 -16.72 -16.54 -19.64
CA ASN A 100 -17.74 -15.51 -19.88
C ASN A 100 -18.74 -15.34 -18.72
N LEU A 101 -18.28 -15.55 -17.49
CA LEU A 101 -19.12 -15.42 -16.31
C LEU A 101 -19.32 -13.94 -16.00
N LYS A 102 -20.57 -13.48 -16.06
CA LYS A 102 -20.91 -12.13 -15.60
C LYS A 102 -20.66 -12.06 -14.10
N HIS A 103 -20.07 -10.97 -13.63
CA HIS A 103 -19.99 -10.66 -12.21
C HIS A 103 -20.42 -9.23 -11.98
N THR A 104 -20.91 -8.98 -10.77
CA THR A 104 -21.14 -7.65 -10.23
C THR A 104 -20.11 -7.50 -9.10
N CYS A 105 -19.12 -6.62 -9.26
CA CYS A 105 -18.15 -6.36 -8.22
C CYS A 105 -18.85 -5.85 -6.93
N VAL A 106 -18.36 -6.29 -5.76
CA VAL A 106 -18.81 -5.80 -4.44
C VAL A 106 -18.39 -4.35 -4.17
N ILE A 107 -17.52 -3.77 -5.01
CA ILE A 107 -17.35 -2.31 -5.09
C ILE A 107 -18.66 -1.74 -5.67
N THR A 108 -19.64 -1.59 -4.79
CA THR A 108 -21.01 -1.16 -5.08
C THR A 108 -21.12 0.36 -5.20
N LYS A 109 -20.05 1.08 -4.85
CA LYS A 109 -19.89 2.52 -5.07
C LYS A 109 -18.70 2.77 -5.98
N PHE A 110 -18.95 2.75 -7.27
CA PHE A 110 -18.16 3.50 -8.23
C PHE A 110 -18.82 4.86 -8.34
N ASP A 111 -18.29 5.87 -7.63
CA ASP A 111 -18.73 7.26 -7.82
C ASP A 111 -18.26 7.71 -9.20
N GLU A 112 -19.10 7.44 -10.20
CA GLU A 112 -18.83 7.84 -11.57
C GLU A 112 -18.63 9.36 -11.59
N PRO A 113 -17.43 9.85 -11.95
CA PRO A 113 -17.20 11.27 -11.99
C PRO A 113 -18.19 11.87 -12.98
N LYS A 114 -19.00 12.84 -12.52
CA LYS A 114 -19.86 13.64 -13.40
C LYS A 114 -18.97 14.48 -14.31
N ILE A 115 -18.48 13.88 -15.38
CA ILE A 115 -17.76 14.58 -16.44
C ILE A 115 -18.81 15.47 -17.08
N LYS A 116 -18.71 16.78 -16.83
CA LYS A 116 -19.54 17.75 -17.54
C LYS A 116 -19.32 17.52 -19.04
N GLU A 117 -20.42 17.35 -19.77
CA GLU A 117 -20.50 16.91 -21.17
C GLU A 117 -19.63 17.73 -22.16
N ASN A 118 -19.07 18.85 -21.69
CA ASN A 118 -18.32 19.81 -22.50
C ASN A 118 -16.93 19.32 -22.96
N ASN A 119 -16.42 18.18 -22.47
CA ASN A 119 -15.06 17.71 -22.77
C ASN A 119 -15.02 16.30 -23.39
N ARG A 120 -16.03 15.92 -24.19
CA ARG A 120 -16.10 14.61 -24.87
C ARG A 120 -14.82 14.24 -25.64
N LYS A 121 -14.16 15.23 -26.27
CA LYS A 121 -12.85 15.05 -26.93
C LYS A 121 -11.74 14.69 -25.94
N GLN A 122 -11.60 15.44 -24.84
CA GLN A 122 -10.59 15.14 -23.82
C GLN A 122 -10.84 13.80 -23.14
N LEU A 123 -12.10 13.40 -22.98
CA LEU A 123 -12.43 12.07 -22.46
C LEU A 123 -12.04 10.96 -23.46
N GLN A 124 -12.34 11.14 -24.75
CA GLN A 124 -11.91 10.20 -25.78
C GLN A 124 -10.39 10.11 -25.87
N GLU A 125 -9.69 11.24 -25.78
CA GLU A 125 -8.23 11.30 -25.78
C GLU A 125 -7.66 10.58 -24.55
N ALA A 126 -8.14 10.89 -23.34
CA ALA A 126 -7.67 10.23 -22.11
C ALA A 126 -7.92 8.72 -22.11
N VAL A 127 -9.06 8.27 -22.62
CA VAL A 127 -9.37 6.83 -22.76
C VAL A 127 -8.46 6.17 -23.80
N SER A 128 -8.24 6.83 -24.94
CA SER A 128 -7.35 6.32 -26.00
C SER A 128 -5.90 6.22 -25.51
N ASP A 129 -5.42 7.23 -24.77
CA ASP A 129 -4.09 7.27 -24.18
C ASP A 129 -3.92 6.17 -23.12
N ALA A 130 -4.92 5.93 -22.28
CA ALA A 130 -4.89 4.85 -21.29
C ALA A 130 -4.85 3.47 -21.95
N VAL A 131 -5.61 3.26 -23.04
CA VAL A 131 -5.58 2.01 -23.81
C VAL A 131 -4.21 1.80 -24.47
N LEU A 132 -3.63 2.85 -25.04
CA LEU A 132 -2.29 2.82 -25.65
C LEU A 132 -1.20 2.55 -24.61
N LEU A 133 -1.27 3.18 -23.43
CA LEU A 133 -0.34 2.91 -22.33
C LEU A 133 -0.43 1.46 -21.88
N ARG A 134 -1.64 0.92 -21.74
CA ARG A 134 -1.86 -0.48 -21.37
C ARG A 134 -1.24 -1.42 -22.39
N GLN A 135 -1.45 -1.18 -23.68
CA GLN A 135 -0.86 -1.99 -24.76
C GLN A 135 0.66 -1.93 -24.76
N LYS A 136 1.25 -0.74 -24.55
CA LYS A 136 2.70 -0.57 -24.43
C LYS A 136 3.25 -1.35 -23.24
N VAL A 137 2.63 -1.24 -22.07
CA VAL A 137 3.05 -2.01 -20.87
C VAL A 137 2.99 -3.51 -21.13
N TYR A 138 1.95 -4.02 -21.80
CA TYR A 138 1.90 -5.44 -22.19
C TYR A 138 3.00 -5.83 -23.17
N ALA A 139 3.36 -4.96 -24.12
CA ALA A 139 4.44 -5.21 -25.07
C ALA A 139 5.84 -5.21 -24.44
N PHE A 140 6.02 -4.58 -23.27
CA PHE A 140 7.28 -4.62 -22.51
C PHE A 140 7.37 -5.81 -21.54
N LEU A 141 6.29 -6.57 -21.37
CA LEU A 141 6.19 -7.70 -20.44
C LEU A 141 6.19 -9.07 -21.15
N ILE A 142 6.40 -9.09 -22.48
CA ILE A 142 6.56 -10.29 -23.32
C ILE A 142 7.92 -10.18 -24.01
#